data_AF-A0A9N7NQD2-F1
#
_entry.id   AF-A0A9N7NQD2-F1
#
_cell.length_a   1.000
_cell.length_b   1.000
_cell.length_c   1.000
_cell.angle_alpha   90.00
_cell.angle_beta   90.00
_cell.angle_gamma   90.00
#
_symmetry.space_group_name_H-M   'P 1'
#
loop_
_entity.id
_entity.type
_entity.pdbx_description
1 polymer ?
#
loop_
_entity_poly.entity_id
_entity_poly.type
_entity_poly.pdbx_seq_one_letter_code
_entity_poly.pdbx_strand_id
1 'polypeptide(L)'
;MKEEEEERGPHPLLKGGRKNGQSSSYSHGFSPSQIQSLTAICRTLIPSLQTGAVDVDNNNDEFYQSSGPHEVAEFMMKRGVAEAVFIVRIVLRLLSSRLGTLLLCGRICLNRKWPFVHCFSELPLNKRETILQTWSKETFLLPLRISFLMLKALCLFVFFSRIDENSTNPAWKAIGYQVEAVEKPTAPQNERPLEKGIIETTNQNGSSLKESLIRKGIHITDDTNENNAYRIKCDVVVVGSGSGGGVAAAILAKSGQKVLVLEKGQYFVARDYSGLEGPSVSELYESGGMLSTRDGKIMILAGSTVGGGSSVNWSACIRTPDHILREWSHKNKITFFDTCEYRSAMDRVCERIGVTENCTEEGFNNRVLRRGCENLGVKVDPVPRNTSANHYCGSCCYGCRRGDKKGTDLTWLVDAVENGAVILSGCKAEKFILNDEKPRKKCVGVIASTEIGKNVMKIKLIIEAKATISACGALSTPPLLISSGLTNKNIGENLHLHPVSFVWGYFPESSAELEGKSFEGGIITSFHKKPTSAC
;
A
#
# COMPACT_ATOMS: atom_id res chain seq x y z
N MET A 1 -32.65 -23.93 -9.76
CA MET A 1 -32.79 -23.45 -8.37
C MET A 1 -32.05 -22.14 -8.30
N LYS A 2 -32.77 -21.01 -8.22
CA LYS A 2 -32.20 -19.69 -7.98
C LYS A 2 -31.78 -19.69 -6.52
N GLU A 3 -30.51 -19.95 -6.26
CA GLU A 3 -29.94 -19.70 -4.93
C GLU A 3 -29.92 -18.19 -4.70
N GLU A 4 -30.31 -17.82 -3.50
CA GLU A 4 -30.44 -16.46 -2.99
C GLU A 4 -29.17 -15.64 -3.27
N GLU A 5 -29.31 -14.56 -4.05
CA GLU A 5 -28.34 -13.46 -4.06
C GLU A 5 -28.42 -12.75 -2.70
N GLU A 6 -27.89 -13.36 -1.64
CA GLU A 6 -27.47 -12.61 -0.46
C GLU A 6 -26.43 -11.58 -0.94
N GLU A 7 -26.74 -10.29 -0.75
CA GLU A 7 -25.90 -9.14 -1.08
C GLU A 7 -24.46 -9.37 -0.57
N ARG A 8 -23.57 -9.85 -1.44
CA ARG A 8 -22.16 -10.06 -1.13
C ARG A 8 -21.51 -8.69 -0.89
N GLY A 9 -21.42 -8.27 0.38
CA GLY A 9 -20.64 -7.09 0.78
C GLY A 9 -19.14 -7.24 0.51
N PRO A 10 -18.29 -6.27 0.90
CA PRO A 10 -16.86 -6.24 0.57
C PRO A 10 -16.08 -7.55 0.82
N HIS A 11 -14.92 -7.71 0.20
CA HIS A 11 -14.14 -8.94 0.32
C HIS A 11 -13.71 -9.18 1.78
N PRO A 12 -13.71 -10.43 2.30
CA PRO A 12 -13.37 -10.70 3.71
C PRO A 12 -11.99 -10.17 4.15
N LEU A 13 -11.02 -10.07 3.24
CA LEU A 13 -9.70 -9.48 3.53
C LEU A 13 -9.76 -7.95 3.70
N LEU A 14 -10.75 -7.29 3.12
CA LEU A 14 -10.91 -5.84 3.10
C LEU A 14 -12.01 -5.33 4.05
N LYS A 15 -12.85 -6.23 4.60
CA LYS A 15 -13.84 -5.90 5.63
C LYS A 15 -13.24 -5.63 7.01
N GLY A 16 -12.07 -6.21 7.30
CA GLY A 16 -11.49 -6.23 8.64
C GLY A 16 -12.41 -6.90 9.68
N GLY A 17 -12.16 -6.64 10.97
CA GLY A 17 -12.77 -7.38 12.08
C GLY A 17 -12.05 -8.71 12.38
N ARG A 18 -11.98 -9.10 13.66
CA ARG A 18 -11.46 -10.43 14.04
C ARG A 18 -12.46 -11.47 13.56
N LYS A 19 -12.02 -12.47 12.78
CA LYS A 19 -12.89 -13.58 12.36
C LYS A 19 -13.48 -14.25 13.60
N ASN A 20 -14.81 -14.36 13.68
CA ASN A 20 -15.53 -15.13 14.69
C ASN A 20 -14.82 -16.48 14.91
N GLY A 21 -14.25 -16.68 16.10
CA GLY A 21 -13.61 -17.93 16.52
C GLY A 21 -12.09 -17.92 16.73
N GLN A 22 -11.36 -16.85 16.42
CA GLN A 22 -9.99 -16.70 16.95
C GLN A 22 -10.07 -16.16 18.39
N SER A 23 -9.57 -16.96 19.33
CA SER A 23 -9.55 -16.62 20.76
C SER A 23 -8.96 -15.24 21.03
N SER A 24 -9.45 -14.59 22.09
CA SER A 24 -9.19 -13.23 22.57
C SER A 24 -7.72 -12.89 22.93
N SER A 25 -6.75 -13.69 22.49
CA SER A 25 -5.34 -13.61 22.88
C SER A 25 -4.50 -12.99 21.75
N TYR A 26 -4.05 -11.75 21.94
CA TYR A 26 -3.01 -11.15 21.09
C TYR A 26 -1.71 -11.99 21.12
N SER A 27 -1.16 -12.34 19.96
CA SER A 27 0.03 -13.21 19.82
C SER A 27 1.32 -12.44 19.48
N HIS A 28 1.42 -11.18 19.90
CA HIS A 28 2.53 -10.29 19.55
C HIS A 28 3.87 -10.60 20.25
N GLY A 29 3.89 -11.44 21.28
CA GLY A 29 5.13 -11.85 21.97
C GLY A 29 5.88 -10.76 22.77
N PHE A 30 5.29 -9.57 22.97
CA PHE A 30 5.71 -8.58 23.96
C PHE A 30 5.34 -9.00 25.38
N SER A 31 6.21 -8.70 26.36
CA SER A 31 5.91 -8.94 27.78
C SER A 31 4.84 -7.96 28.30
N PRO A 32 4.15 -8.30 29.41
CA PRO A 32 3.21 -7.37 30.05
C PRO A 32 3.84 -6.02 30.41
N SER A 33 5.10 -6.03 30.83
CA SER A 33 5.85 -4.81 31.18
C SER A 33 6.16 -3.93 29.95
N GLN A 34 6.46 -4.53 28.81
CA GLN A 34 6.63 -3.79 27.55
C GLN A 34 5.31 -3.21 27.07
N ILE A 35 4.21 -3.96 27.18
CA ILE A 35 2.86 -3.47 26.86
C ILE A 35 2.46 -2.30 27.77
N GLN A 36 2.84 -2.32 29.05
CA GLN A 36 2.61 -1.20 29.96
C GLN A 36 3.36 0.07 29.50
N SER A 37 4.64 -0.07 29.13
CA SER A 37 5.43 1.04 28.55
C SER A 37 4.79 1.54 27.25
N LEU A 38 4.37 0.63 26.37
CA LEU A 38 3.73 0.98 25.10
C LEU A 38 2.41 1.70 25.33
N THR A 39 1.58 1.23 26.25
CA THR A 39 0.31 1.87 26.66
C THR A 39 0.56 3.29 27.14
N ALA A 40 1.61 3.52 27.93
CA ALA A 40 1.98 4.85 28.37
C ALA A 40 2.42 5.74 27.20
N ILE A 41 3.13 5.21 26.20
CA ILE A 41 3.47 5.95 24.98
C ILE A 41 2.22 6.28 24.18
N CYS A 42 1.33 5.32 23.92
CA CYS A 42 0.09 5.56 23.18
C CYS A 42 -0.76 6.65 23.85
N ARG A 43 -0.92 6.58 25.18
CA ARG A 43 -1.63 7.61 25.99
C ARG A 43 -0.91 8.95 26.07
N THR A 44 0.35 9.03 25.68
CA THR A 44 1.09 10.30 25.57
C THR A 44 0.84 10.93 24.20
N LEU A 45 0.84 10.11 23.16
CA LEU A 45 0.62 10.56 21.78
C LEU A 45 -0.84 10.92 21.50
N ILE A 46 -1.75 10.20 22.14
CA ILE A 46 -3.20 10.36 22.02
C ILE A 46 -3.76 10.42 23.45
N PRO A 47 -3.65 11.57 24.13
CA PRO A 47 -4.12 11.71 25.49
C PRO A 47 -5.64 11.67 25.55
N SER A 48 -6.17 11.08 26.62
CA SER A 48 -7.59 11.16 26.94
C SER A 48 -7.95 12.61 27.30
N LEU A 49 -9.00 13.17 26.70
CA LEU A 49 -9.55 14.45 27.15
C LEU A 49 -10.35 14.21 28.45
N GLN A 50 -10.22 15.10 29.43
CA GLN A 50 -11.07 15.06 30.63
C GLN A 50 -12.43 15.66 30.28
N THR A 51 -13.51 14.91 30.50
CA THR A 51 -14.90 15.38 30.39
C THR A 51 -15.22 16.35 31.53
N GLY A 52 -14.83 17.60 31.37
CA GLY A 52 -15.25 18.71 32.23
C GLY A 52 -16.34 19.53 31.56
N ALA A 53 -17.57 19.45 32.06
CA ALA A 53 -18.63 20.46 31.96
C ALA A 53 -19.43 20.61 30.64
N VAL A 54 -19.78 19.53 29.93
CA VAL A 54 -20.92 19.58 28.99
C VAL A 54 -21.70 18.26 29.09
N ASP A 55 -23.00 18.35 29.38
CA ASP A 55 -23.96 17.24 29.23
C ASP A 55 -23.97 16.80 27.76
N VAL A 56 -23.20 15.77 27.40
CA VAL A 56 -23.18 15.21 26.06
C VAL A 56 -23.14 13.69 26.18
N ASP A 57 -24.10 13.04 25.52
CA ASP A 57 -24.32 11.60 25.34
C ASP A 57 -23.21 10.66 25.84
N ASN A 58 -23.63 9.66 26.64
CA ASN A 58 -22.86 8.53 27.20
C ASN A 58 -21.98 7.72 26.21
N ASN A 59 -21.92 8.07 24.93
CA ASN A 59 -21.15 7.36 23.89
C ASN A 59 -19.71 7.87 23.72
N ASN A 60 -19.29 8.94 24.39
CA ASN A 60 -17.91 9.43 24.30
C ASN A 60 -16.92 8.73 25.25
N ASP A 61 -17.38 7.95 26.23
CA ASP A 61 -16.47 7.28 27.18
C ASP A 61 -15.56 6.22 26.51
N GLU A 62 -16.04 5.58 25.44
CA GLU A 62 -15.26 4.61 24.64
C GLU A 62 -14.17 5.26 23.78
N PHE A 63 -14.35 6.53 23.39
CA PHE A 63 -13.33 7.32 22.68
C PHE A 63 -12.02 7.39 23.48
N TYR A 64 -12.10 7.38 24.82
CA TYR A 64 -10.97 7.64 25.72
C TYR A 64 -10.15 6.41 26.11
N GLN A 65 -10.63 5.19 25.86
CA GLN A 65 -9.90 3.93 26.12
C GLN A 65 -9.24 3.33 24.86
N SER A 66 -9.25 4.09 23.76
CA SER A 66 -9.05 3.62 22.39
C SER A 66 -7.59 3.52 21.90
N SER A 67 -6.59 3.64 22.77
CA SER A 67 -5.19 3.80 22.32
C SER A 67 -4.56 2.54 21.69
N GLY A 68 -5.28 1.42 21.65
CA GLY A 68 -4.96 0.19 20.91
C GLY A 68 -3.52 -0.35 21.04
N PRO A 69 -2.93 -0.45 22.25
CA PRO A 69 -1.51 -0.80 22.39
C PRO A 69 -1.21 -2.23 21.92
N HIS A 70 -2.16 -3.16 22.05
CA HIS A 70 -1.98 -4.54 21.63
C HIS A 70 -2.04 -4.69 20.11
N GLU A 71 -2.92 -3.96 19.45
CA GLU A 71 -3.03 -3.84 18.00
C GLU A 71 -1.79 -3.19 17.41
N VAL A 72 -1.24 -2.15 18.06
CA VAL A 72 0.05 -1.55 17.70
C VAL A 72 1.17 -2.59 17.78
N ALA A 73 1.22 -3.39 18.85
CA ALA A 73 2.23 -4.44 19.01
C ALA A 73 2.08 -5.56 17.98
N GLU A 74 0.87 -5.97 17.65
CA GLU A 74 0.58 -7.00 16.64
C GLU A 74 0.97 -6.52 15.23
N PHE A 75 0.55 -5.30 14.86
CA PHE A 75 0.86 -4.72 13.57
C PHE A 75 2.37 -4.51 13.40
N MET A 76 3.05 -4.04 14.46
CA MET A 76 4.51 -3.91 14.51
C MET A 76 5.22 -5.24 14.23
N MET A 77 4.80 -6.35 14.85
CA MET A 77 5.43 -7.66 14.63
C MET A 77 5.15 -8.22 13.24
N LYS A 78 3.95 -7.99 12.72
CA LYS A 78 3.52 -8.53 11.43
C LYS A 78 4.10 -7.78 10.23
N ARG A 79 4.28 -6.47 10.36
CA ARG A 79 4.56 -5.57 9.22
C ARG A 79 5.80 -4.68 9.39
N GLY A 80 6.34 -4.57 10.60
CA GLY A 80 7.51 -3.74 10.89
C GLY A 80 8.81 -4.32 10.35
N VAL A 81 9.78 -3.44 10.05
CA VAL A 81 11.15 -3.83 9.70
C VAL A 81 11.82 -4.50 10.90
N ALA A 82 12.34 -5.71 10.72
CA ALA A 82 12.80 -6.58 11.82
C ALA A 82 13.79 -5.89 12.77
N GLU A 83 14.77 -5.15 12.23
CA GLU A 83 15.76 -4.40 12.99
C GLU A 83 15.13 -3.26 13.81
N ALA A 84 14.16 -2.55 13.24
CA ALA A 84 13.44 -1.48 13.93
C ALA A 84 12.56 -2.04 15.06
N VAL A 85 11.85 -3.15 14.80
CA VAL A 85 11.05 -3.89 15.80
C VAL A 85 11.94 -4.32 16.96
N PHE A 86 13.12 -4.87 16.67
CA PHE A 86 14.09 -5.28 17.68
C PHE A 86 14.54 -4.11 18.57
N ILE A 87 14.87 -2.96 17.96
CA ILE A 87 15.21 -1.73 18.68
C ILE A 87 14.07 -1.30 19.60
N VAL A 88 12.83 -1.24 19.09
CA VAL A 88 11.65 -0.83 19.88
C VAL A 88 11.45 -1.77 21.07
N ARG A 89 11.62 -3.09 20.89
CA ARG A 89 11.52 -4.07 21.98
C ARG A 89 12.52 -3.78 23.10
N ILE A 90 13.76 -3.45 22.76
CA ILE A 90 14.80 -3.08 23.75
C ILE A 90 14.40 -1.81 24.49
N VAL A 91 13.99 -0.77 23.76
CA VAL A 91 13.58 0.51 24.35
C VAL A 91 12.40 0.32 25.31
N LEU A 92 11.35 -0.39 24.90
CA LEU A 92 10.18 -0.65 25.75
C LEU A 92 10.54 -1.47 27.00
N ARG A 93 11.50 -2.40 26.90
CA ARG A 93 11.98 -3.18 28.04
C ARG A 93 12.79 -2.33 29.02
N LEU A 94 13.61 -1.40 28.53
CA LEU A 94 14.34 -0.47 29.39
C LEU A 94 13.37 0.50 30.10
N LEU A 95 12.39 1.04 29.39
CA LEU A 95 11.35 1.90 29.94
C LEU A 95 10.49 1.21 31.02
N SER A 96 10.42 -0.12 31.02
CA SER A 96 9.68 -0.86 32.06
C SER A 96 10.43 -0.96 33.39
N SER A 97 11.62 -0.37 33.52
CA SER A 97 12.41 -0.32 34.75
C SER A 97 12.78 1.11 35.12
N ARG A 98 12.97 1.39 36.42
CA ARG A 98 13.38 2.71 36.90
C ARG A 98 14.77 3.11 36.38
N LEU A 99 15.74 2.20 36.42
CA LEU A 99 17.10 2.45 35.92
C LEU A 99 17.12 2.65 34.40
N GLY A 100 16.39 1.84 33.64
CA GLY A 100 16.28 2.03 32.19
C GLY A 100 15.51 3.30 31.83
N THR A 101 14.49 3.69 32.60
CA THR A 101 13.82 4.99 32.44
C THR A 101 14.80 6.14 32.70
N LEU A 102 15.60 6.08 33.76
CA LEU A 102 16.64 7.08 34.02
C LEU A 102 17.67 7.16 32.89
N LEU A 103 18.09 6.02 32.34
CA LEU A 103 19.02 5.95 31.22
C LEU A 103 18.45 6.61 29.95
N LEU A 104 17.18 6.33 29.61
CA LEU A 104 16.58 6.76 28.34
C LEU A 104 15.87 8.12 28.41
N CYS A 105 15.42 8.53 29.60
CA CYS A 105 14.64 9.75 29.83
C CYS A 105 15.42 10.82 30.61
N GLY A 106 16.62 10.49 31.09
CA GLY A 106 17.47 11.39 31.87
C GLY A 106 16.80 11.89 33.14
N ARG A 107 17.15 13.11 33.57
CA ARG A 107 16.71 13.69 34.84
C ARG A 107 15.20 13.99 34.91
N ILE A 108 14.48 13.95 33.79
CA ILE A 108 13.04 14.26 33.74
C ILE A 108 12.24 13.25 34.59
N CYS A 109 12.68 12.00 34.66
CA CYS A 109 12.01 10.96 35.45
C CYS A 109 12.29 11.05 36.96
N LEU A 110 13.11 12.01 37.40
CA LEU A 110 13.40 12.23 38.82
C LEU A 110 12.26 12.96 39.53
N ASN A 111 12.05 12.59 40.80
CA ASN A 111 11.10 13.22 41.70
C ASN A 111 11.79 13.55 43.03
N ARG A 112 11.31 14.59 43.72
CA ARG A 112 11.82 14.97 45.05
C ARG A 112 11.32 14.03 46.15
N LYS A 113 10.17 13.39 45.94
CA LYS A 113 9.59 12.42 46.88
C LYS A 113 9.96 11.00 46.48
N TRP A 114 10.11 10.12 47.46
CA TRP A 114 10.35 8.70 47.21
C TRP A 114 9.12 8.06 46.54
N PRO A 115 9.29 7.20 45.51
CA PRO A 115 10.56 6.80 44.89
C PRO A 115 11.17 7.92 44.03
N PHE A 116 12.47 8.18 44.21
CA PHE A 116 13.17 9.29 43.52
C PHE A 116 13.26 9.14 42.00
N VAL A 117 13.07 7.91 41.49
CA VAL A 117 13.06 7.57 40.06
C VAL A 117 11.77 6.83 39.77
N HIS A 118 10.98 7.34 38.85
CA HIS A 118 9.75 6.69 38.38
C HIS A 118 10.00 5.91 37.09
N CYS A 119 9.24 4.83 36.89
CA CYS A 119 9.14 4.20 35.58
C CYS A 119 8.41 5.14 34.60
N PHE A 120 8.65 5.00 33.30
CA PHE A 120 8.03 5.87 32.28
C PHE A 120 6.50 5.91 32.38
N SER A 121 5.86 4.77 32.63
CA SER A 121 4.40 4.64 32.78
C SER A 121 3.81 5.36 33.99
N GLU A 122 4.63 5.64 35.01
CA GLU A 122 4.22 6.34 36.24
C GLU A 122 4.36 7.87 36.09
N LEU A 123 5.00 8.35 35.02
CA LEU A 123 5.24 9.77 34.83
C LEU A 123 3.96 10.53 34.44
N PRO A 124 3.76 11.75 34.98
CA PRO A 124 2.75 12.68 34.50
C PRO A 124 2.84 12.92 32.99
N LEU A 125 1.71 13.21 32.35
CA LEU A 125 1.60 13.37 30.89
C LEU A 125 2.61 14.39 30.34
N ASN A 126 2.69 15.58 30.91
CA ASN A 126 3.61 16.63 30.49
C ASN A 126 5.09 16.19 30.49
N LYS A 127 5.51 15.38 31.47
CA LYS A 127 6.86 14.81 31.52
C LYS A 127 7.08 13.78 30.41
N ARG A 128 6.11 12.88 30.18
CA ARG A 128 6.16 11.91 29.07
C ARG A 128 6.23 12.62 27.71
N GLU A 129 5.45 13.67 27.52
CA GLU A 129 5.47 14.50 26.31
C GLU A 129 6.84 15.11 26.07
N THR A 130 7.44 15.71 27.11
CA THR A 130 8.78 16.32 27.03
C THR A 130 9.83 15.29 26.61
N ILE A 131 9.75 14.07 27.16
CA ILE A 131 10.65 12.96 26.81
C ILE A 131 10.50 12.58 25.33
N LEU A 132 9.26 12.34 24.86
CA LEU A 132 9.03 11.95 23.47
C LEU A 132 9.39 13.07 22.48
N GLN A 133 9.17 14.33 22.83
CA GLN A 133 9.62 15.48 22.04
C GLN A 133 11.15 15.54 21.96
N THR A 134 11.86 15.21 23.04
CA THR A 134 13.32 15.11 23.03
C THR A 134 13.78 14.02 22.08
N TRP A 135 13.17 12.82 22.16
CA TRP A 135 13.48 11.70 21.26
C TRP A 135 13.23 12.02 19.78
N SER A 136 12.21 12.85 19.49
CA SER A 136 11.90 13.27 18.12
C SER A 136 13.02 14.10 17.46
N LYS A 137 13.80 14.82 18.27
CA LYS A 137 14.90 15.70 17.85
C LYS A 137 16.28 15.07 18.05
N GLU A 138 16.32 13.85 18.58
CA GLU A 138 17.56 13.17 18.94
C GLU A 138 18.41 12.87 17.70
N THR A 139 19.71 13.16 17.80
CA THR A 139 20.68 12.92 16.71
C THR A 139 21.83 12.02 17.14
N PHE A 140 22.05 11.84 18.44
CA PHE A 140 23.13 11.01 18.97
C PHE A 140 22.64 9.59 19.26
N LEU A 141 21.55 9.44 20.03
CA LEU A 141 20.93 8.14 20.29
C LEU A 141 19.84 7.81 19.25
N LEU A 142 20.28 7.52 18.02
CA LEU A 142 19.39 7.16 16.91
C LEU A 142 18.33 6.08 17.24
N PRO A 143 18.60 5.04 18.06
CA PRO A 143 17.58 4.07 18.45
C PRO A 143 16.33 4.69 19.12
N LEU A 144 16.48 5.78 19.87
CA LEU A 144 15.38 6.49 20.51
C LEU A 144 14.50 7.21 19.50
N ARG A 145 15.14 7.87 18.52
CA ARG A 145 14.42 8.54 17.42
C ARG A 145 13.67 7.53 16.54
N ILE A 146 14.31 6.42 16.18
CA ILE A 146 13.67 5.33 15.43
C ILE A 146 12.46 4.81 16.20
N SER A 147 12.61 4.56 17.51
CA SER A 147 11.51 4.09 18.35
C SER A 147 10.37 5.11 18.42
N PHE A 148 10.68 6.40 18.61
CA PHE A 148 9.67 7.45 18.61
C PHE A 148 8.91 7.53 17.28
N LEU A 149 9.61 7.58 16.15
CA LEU A 149 8.99 7.70 14.82
C LEU A 149 8.09 6.51 14.53
N MET A 150 8.58 5.29 14.77
CA MET A 150 7.83 4.06 14.53
C MET A 150 6.59 3.97 15.43
N LEU A 151 6.75 4.20 16.75
CA LEU A 151 5.63 4.16 17.68
C LEU A 151 4.62 5.27 17.40
N LYS A 152 5.06 6.49 17.08
CA LYS A 152 4.16 7.58 16.68
C LYS A 152 3.34 7.21 15.46
N ALA A 153 3.98 6.74 14.39
CA ALA A 153 3.30 6.37 13.16
C ALA A 153 2.28 5.25 13.39
N LEU A 154 2.68 4.20 14.11
CA LEU A 154 1.82 3.06 14.40
C LEU A 154 0.65 3.41 15.31
N CYS A 155 0.89 4.17 16.38
CA CYS A 155 -0.17 4.57 17.31
C CYS A 155 -1.23 5.40 16.59
N LEU A 156 -0.81 6.38 15.78
CA LEU A 156 -1.73 7.22 15.03
C LEU A 156 -2.49 6.43 13.96
N PHE A 157 -1.78 5.56 13.22
CA PHE A 157 -2.41 4.70 12.22
C PHE A 157 -3.46 3.79 12.86
N VAL A 158 -3.08 3.01 13.89
CA VAL A 158 -4.00 2.09 14.57
C VAL A 158 -5.17 2.83 15.19
N PHE A 159 -4.93 3.97 15.85
CA PHE A 159 -6.02 4.77 16.42
C PHE A 159 -7.06 5.16 15.38
N PHE A 160 -6.64 5.58 14.19
CA PHE A 160 -7.54 5.99 13.12
C PHE A 160 -8.14 4.80 12.35
N SER A 161 -7.38 3.73 12.15
CA SER A 161 -7.73 2.66 11.20
C SER A 161 -8.28 1.40 11.84
N ARG A 162 -8.21 1.27 13.18
CA ARG A 162 -8.77 0.12 13.89
C ARG A 162 -10.29 0.15 13.79
N ILE A 163 -10.87 -1.03 13.65
CA ILE A 163 -12.31 -1.20 13.56
C ILE A 163 -12.74 -2.36 14.45
N ASP A 164 -13.95 -2.27 14.96
CA ASP A 164 -14.60 -3.34 15.70
C ASP A 164 -15.27 -4.37 14.76
N GLU A 165 -16.01 -5.32 15.34
CA GLU A 165 -16.75 -6.34 14.60
C GLU A 165 -17.83 -5.76 13.68
N ASN A 166 -18.30 -4.55 13.98
CA ASN A 166 -19.29 -3.81 13.19
C ASN A 166 -18.66 -2.94 12.10
N SER A 167 -17.33 -3.04 11.88
CA SER A 167 -16.58 -2.17 10.96
C SER A 167 -16.63 -0.68 11.32
N THR A 168 -16.75 -0.37 12.61
CA THR A 168 -16.79 1.01 13.12
C THR A 168 -15.54 1.31 13.94
N ASN A 169 -15.14 2.58 13.96
CA ASN A 169 -14.13 3.09 14.88
C ASN A 169 -14.80 4.07 15.86
N PRO A 170 -14.64 3.89 17.19
CA PRO A 170 -15.16 4.82 18.18
C PRO A 170 -14.66 6.27 17.98
N ALA A 171 -13.48 6.45 17.37
CA ALA A 171 -12.88 7.74 17.12
C ALA A 171 -13.53 8.54 15.99
N TRP A 172 -14.14 7.87 15.01
CA TRP A 172 -14.60 8.52 13.79
C TRP A 172 -15.72 9.54 14.03
N LYS A 173 -16.71 9.19 14.86
CA LYS A 173 -17.81 10.10 15.22
C LYS A 173 -17.29 11.38 15.86
N ALA A 174 -16.33 11.27 16.78
CA ALA A 174 -15.77 12.40 17.51
C ALA A 174 -14.96 13.36 16.63
N ILE A 175 -14.37 12.87 15.54
CA ILE A 175 -13.61 13.69 14.57
C ILE A 175 -14.43 14.06 13.33
N GLY A 176 -15.74 13.80 13.33
CA GLY A 176 -16.62 14.09 12.19
C GLY A 176 -16.33 13.24 10.94
N TYR A 177 -15.62 12.12 11.09
CA TYR A 177 -15.33 11.19 10.01
C TYR A 177 -16.45 10.14 9.88
N GLN A 178 -16.89 9.90 8.66
CA GLN A 178 -17.87 8.86 8.35
C GLN A 178 -17.45 8.15 7.07
N VAL A 179 -17.44 6.83 7.12
CA VAL A 179 -17.19 6.02 5.93
C VAL A 179 -18.48 5.99 5.13
N GLU A 180 -18.45 6.58 3.92
CA GLU A 180 -19.59 6.53 3.01
C GLU A 180 -20.04 5.09 2.79
N ALA A 181 -21.35 4.86 2.81
CA ALA A 181 -21.93 3.59 2.41
C ALA A 181 -21.47 3.23 0.99
N VAL A 182 -21.33 1.93 0.71
CA VAL A 182 -21.00 1.47 -0.64
C VAL A 182 -22.14 1.86 -1.57
N GLU A 183 -21.94 2.90 -2.40
CA GLU A 183 -22.87 3.19 -3.49
C GLU A 183 -23.01 1.95 -4.37
N LYS A 184 -24.26 1.55 -4.65
CA LYS A 184 -24.52 0.41 -5.53
C LYS A 184 -23.84 0.69 -6.88
N PRO A 185 -23.09 -0.27 -7.45
CA PRO A 185 -22.51 -0.12 -8.77
C PRO A 185 -23.59 0.32 -9.77
N THR A 186 -23.28 1.29 -10.62
CA THR A 186 -24.22 1.82 -11.61
C THR A 186 -24.62 0.79 -12.67
N ALA A 187 -23.91 -0.34 -12.74
CA ALA A 187 -24.26 -1.48 -13.59
C ALA A 187 -23.96 -2.81 -12.88
N PRO A 188 -24.82 -3.84 -13.04
CA PRO A 188 -24.54 -5.19 -12.57
C PRO A 188 -23.37 -5.78 -13.36
N GLN A 189 -22.16 -5.77 -12.79
CA GLN A 189 -21.06 -6.58 -13.30
C GLN A 189 -21.26 -8.03 -12.86
N ASN A 190 -22.01 -8.79 -13.67
CA ASN A 190 -22.21 -10.22 -13.43
C ASN A 190 -20.89 -11.01 -13.49
N GLU A 191 -19.90 -10.54 -14.25
CA GLU A 191 -18.59 -11.19 -14.41
C GLU A 191 -17.45 -10.25 -14.00
N ARG A 192 -16.41 -10.77 -13.33
CA ARG A 192 -15.23 -9.99 -12.93
C ARG A 192 -14.36 -9.72 -14.17
N PRO A 193 -13.76 -8.52 -14.33
CA PRO A 193 -13.01 -8.15 -15.54
C PRO A 193 -11.95 -9.17 -15.99
N LEU A 194 -11.23 -9.78 -15.05
CA LEU A 194 -10.16 -10.74 -15.33
C LEU A 194 -10.58 -12.22 -15.20
N GLU A 195 -11.86 -12.54 -14.94
CA GLU A 195 -12.34 -13.90 -14.62
C GLU A 195 -11.94 -14.95 -15.66
N LYS A 196 -11.87 -14.55 -16.93
CA LYS A 196 -11.50 -15.42 -18.04
C LYS A 196 -10.04 -15.88 -18.02
N GLY A 197 -9.14 -15.22 -17.31
CA GLY A 197 -7.70 -15.56 -17.30
C GLY A 197 -7.03 -15.53 -15.93
N ILE A 198 -7.69 -15.02 -14.89
CA ILE A 198 -7.16 -15.01 -13.52
C ILE A 198 -7.28 -16.39 -12.86
N ILE A 199 -6.27 -16.76 -12.09
CA ILE A 199 -6.28 -17.88 -11.16
C ILE A 199 -5.79 -17.35 -9.81
N GLU A 200 -6.70 -17.27 -8.84
CA GLU A 200 -6.40 -16.88 -7.47
C GLU A 200 -5.85 -18.07 -6.70
N THR A 201 -4.51 -18.21 -6.69
CA THR A 201 -3.86 -19.43 -6.21
C THR A 201 -4.14 -19.72 -4.73
N THR A 202 -4.31 -18.68 -3.90
CA THR A 202 -4.64 -18.82 -2.48
C THR A 202 -5.98 -19.49 -2.21
N ASN A 203 -6.91 -19.42 -3.17
CA ASN A 203 -8.23 -20.06 -3.08
C ASN A 203 -8.23 -21.49 -3.66
N GLN A 204 -7.10 -21.96 -4.19
CA GLN A 204 -6.94 -23.29 -4.78
C GLN A 204 -6.34 -24.29 -3.76
N ASN A 205 -6.37 -25.55 -4.15
CA ASN A 205 -5.53 -26.64 -3.63
C ASN A 205 -4.66 -27.22 -4.76
N GLY A 206 -3.77 -28.17 -4.48
CA GLY A 206 -2.79 -28.66 -5.47
C GLY A 206 -3.43 -29.21 -6.76
N SER A 207 -4.47 -30.04 -6.64
CA SER A 207 -5.19 -30.60 -7.79
C SER A 207 -6.00 -29.54 -8.56
N SER A 208 -6.75 -28.69 -7.85
CA SER A 208 -7.56 -27.63 -8.48
C SER A 208 -6.72 -26.54 -9.16
N LEU A 209 -5.52 -26.25 -8.65
CA LEU A 209 -4.57 -25.35 -9.31
C LEU A 209 -4.13 -25.92 -10.67
N LYS A 210 -3.75 -27.20 -10.69
CA LYS A 210 -3.34 -27.90 -11.92
C LYS A 210 -4.47 -27.94 -12.94
N GLU A 211 -5.68 -28.31 -12.51
CA GLU A 211 -6.87 -28.32 -13.37
C GLU A 211 -7.22 -26.94 -13.93
N SER A 212 -7.12 -25.89 -13.10
CA SER A 212 -7.39 -24.51 -13.51
C SER A 212 -6.41 -24.04 -14.58
N LEU A 213 -5.11 -24.34 -14.41
CA LEU A 213 -4.08 -24.03 -15.40
C LEU A 213 -4.32 -24.76 -16.72
N ILE A 214 -4.64 -26.07 -16.68
CA ILE A 214 -4.94 -26.86 -17.88
C ILE A 214 -6.16 -26.31 -18.60
N ARG A 215 -7.22 -25.96 -17.86
CA ARG A 215 -8.46 -25.38 -18.41
C ARG A 215 -8.23 -24.04 -19.10
N LYS A 216 -7.25 -23.26 -18.63
CA LYS A 216 -6.82 -22.00 -19.26
C LYS A 216 -5.73 -22.20 -20.33
N GLY A 217 -5.47 -23.43 -20.76
CA GLY A 217 -4.57 -23.74 -21.89
C GLY A 217 -3.07 -23.70 -21.55
N ILE A 218 -2.72 -23.70 -20.27
CA ILE A 218 -1.32 -23.73 -19.81
C ILE A 218 -0.85 -25.17 -19.64
N HIS A 219 0.32 -25.48 -20.20
CA HIS A 219 0.93 -26.79 -20.04
C HIS A 219 1.63 -26.89 -18.68
N ILE A 220 1.22 -27.86 -17.86
CA ILE A 220 1.72 -28.11 -16.51
C ILE A 220 1.99 -29.59 -16.28
N THR A 221 3.11 -29.90 -15.64
CA THR A 221 3.48 -31.25 -15.18
C THR A 221 3.96 -31.22 -13.73
N ASP A 222 3.89 -32.35 -13.04
CA ASP A 222 4.52 -32.51 -11.73
C ASP A 222 6.05 -32.48 -11.89
N ASP A 223 6.77 -31.90 -10.93
CA ASP A 223 8.23 -32.04 -10.87
C ASP A 223 8.58 -33.38 -10.23
N THR A 224 9.44 -34.16 -10.88
CA THR A 224 9.79 -35.51 -10.44
C THR A 224 10.77 -35.53 -9.27
N ASN A 225 11.40 -34.39 -8.94
CA ASN A 225 12.49 -34.33 -7.96
C ASN A 225 12.04 -33.71 -6.62
N GLU A 226 10.89 -33.04 -6.57
CA GLU A 226 10.42 -32.32 -5.39
C GLU A 226 8.89 -32.43 -5.24
N ASN A 227 8.43 -32.88 -4.07
CA ASN A 227 7.00 -32.89 -3.76
C ASN A 227 6.47 -31.46 -3.67
N ASN A 228 5.22 -31.24 -4.11
CA ASN A 228 4.57 -29.92 -4.18
C ASN A 228 5.28 -28.91 -5.11
N ALA A 229 5.93 -29.41 -6.16
CA ALA A 229 6.50 -28.59 -7.21
C ALA A 229 5.88 -28.92 -8.57
N TYR A 230 5.58 -27.88 -9.35
CA TYR A 230 5.04 -28.01 -10.71
C TYR A 230 5.93 -27.32 -11.72
N ARG A 231 6.03 -27.91 -12.92
CA ARG A 231 6.67 -27.29 -14.09
C ARG A 231 5.61 -26.73 -15.03
N ILE A 232 5.79 -25.49 -15.45
CA ILE A 232 4.88 -24.78 -16.36
C ILE A 232 5.67 -24.34 -17.59
N LYS A 233 5.09 -24.46 -18.78
CA LYS A 233 5.69 -23.95 -20.03
C LYS A 233 4.82 -22.84 -20.64
N CYS A 234 5.46 -21.73 -20.99
CA CYS A 234 4.83 -20.61 -21.69
C CYS A 234 5.80 -19.96 -22.68
N ASP A 235 5.32 -19.05 -23.52
CA ASP A 235 6.20 -18.30 -24.42
C ASP A 235 6.86 -17.14 -23.67
N VAL A 236 6.06 -16.40 -22.89
CA VAL A 236 6.53 -15.28 -22.07
C VAL A 236 5.99 -15.37 -20.66
N VAL A 237 6.86 -15.17 -19.67
CA VAL A 237 6.43 -14.91 -18.29
C VAL A 237 6.70 -13.46 -17.90
N VAL A 238 5.68 -12.77 -17.41
CA VAL A 238 5.75 -11.39 -16.91
C VAL A 238 5.63 -11.42 -15.39
N VAL A 239 6.62 -10.89 -14.69
CA VAL A 239 6.63 -10.85 -13.22
C VAL A 239 6.22 -9.46 -12.75
N GLY A 240 5.03 -9.36 -12.16
CA GLY A 240 4.37 -8.13 -11.72
C GLY A 240 3.26 -7.71 -12.69
N SER A 241 2.08 -7.41 -12.15
CA SER A 241 0.88 -7.05 -12.93
C SER A 241 0.59 -5.54 -13.01
N GLY A 242 1.51 -4.72 -12.50
CA GLY A 242 1.36 -3.25 -12.44
C GLY A 242 1.44 -2.55 -13.80
N SER A 243 1.60 -1.22 -13.80
CA SER A 243 1.57 -0.37 -15.01
C SER A 243 2.45 -0.86 -16.16
N GLY A 244 3.68 -1.30 -15.89
CA GLY A 244 4.57 -1.83 -16.93
C GLY A 244 4.24 -3.26 -17.35
N GLY A 245 3.92 -4.12 -16.37
CA GLY A 245 3.66 -5.54 -16.60
C GLY A 245 2.35 -5.79 -17.34
N GLY A 246 1.29 -5.04 -17.00
CA GLY A 246 0.00 -5.14 -17.68
C GLY A 246 0.09 -4.77 -19.16
N VAL A 247 0.77 -3.66 -19.50
CA VAL A 247 0.99 -3.25 -20.89
C VAL A 247 1.80 -4.31 -21.64
N ALA A 248 2.91 -4.78 -21.07
CA ALA A 248 3.75 -5.81 -21.70
C ALA A 248 2.96 -7.10 -21.96
N ALA A 249 2.17 -7.55 -20.99
CA ALA A 249 1.33 -8.73 -21.13
C ALA A 249 0.29 -8.57 -22.24
N ALA A 250 -0.39 -7.42 -22.31
CA ALA A 250 -1.38 -7.12 -23.32
C ALA A 250 -0.81 -7.16 -24.75
N ILE A 251 0.30 -6.47 -24.96
CA ILE A 251 0.94 -6.37 -26.29
C ILE A 251 1.44 -7.75 -26.75
N LEU A 252 2.04 -8.54 -25.85
CA LEU A 252 2.58 -9.85 -26.18
C LEU A 252 1.48 -10.89 -26.40
N ALA A 253 0.43 -10.88 -25.57
CA ALA A 253 -0.72 -11.76 -25.75
C ALA A 253 -1.43 -11.45 -27.08
N LYS A 254 -1.64 -10.16 -27.40
CA LYS A 254 -2.22 -9.72 -28.68
C LYS A 254 -1.39 -10.15 -29.89
N SER A 255 -0.08 -10.35 -29.73
CA SER A 255 0.79 -10.90 -30.79
C SER A 255 0.74 -12.43 -30.92
N GLY A 256 -0.15 -13.09 -30.18
CA GLY A 256 -0.36 -14.55 -30.20
C GLY A 256 0.58 -15.35 -29.30
N GLN A 257 1.35 -14.70 -28.42
CA GLN A 257 2.21 -15.39 -27.47
C GLN A 257 1.41 -15.95 -26.29
N LYS A 258 1.77 -17.14 -25.80
CA LYS A 258 1.24 -17.66 -24.53
C LYS A 258 1.89 -16.95 -23.35
N VAL A 259 1.19 -15.97 -22.81
CA VAL A 259 1.67 -15.12 -21.72
C VAL A 259 1.16 -15.63 -20.36
N LEU A 260 2.09 -15.80 -19.41
CA LEU A 260 1.78 -16.01 -17.99
C LEU A 260 2.21 -14.79 -17.17
N VAL A 261 1.31 -14.22 -16.38
CA VAL A 261 1.60 -13.08 -15.49
C VAL A 261 1.61 -13.57 -14.04
N LEU A 262 2.64 -13.19 -13.28
CA LEU A 262 2.75 -13.51 -11.85
C LEU A 262 2.54 -12.25 -11.01
N GLU A 263 1.64 -12.32 -10.03
CA GLU A 263 1.37 -11.25 -9.07
C GLU A 263 1.37 -11.83 -7.65
N LYS A 264 2.15 -11.22 -6.75
CA LYS A 264 2.21 -11.65 -5.35
C LYS A 264 0.98 -11.23 -4.55
N GLY A 265 0.35 -10.12 -4.94
CA GLY A 265 -0.87 -9.60 -4.33
C GLY A 265 -2.13 -10.34 -4.75
N GLN A 266 -3.23 -10.00 -4.08
CA GLN A 266 -4.58 -10.54 -4.36
C GLN A 266 -5.30 -9.74 -5.44
N TYR A 267 -6.34 -10.35 -6.04
CA TYR A 267 -7.20 -9.72 -7.03
C TYR A 267 -8.51 -9.24 -6.40
N PHE A 268 -8.85 -7.97 -6.62
CA PHE A 268 -10.07 -7.34 -6.12
C PHE A 268 -10.77 -6.60 -7.26
N VAL A 269 -12.10 -6.52 -7.18
CA VAL A 269 -12.94 -5.69 -8.07
C VAL A 269 -13.67 -4.61 -7.29
N ALA A 270 -14.37 -3.72 -7.97
CA ALA A 270 -15.08 -2.57 -7.38
C ALA A 270 -15.92 -2.93 -6.12
N ARG A 271 -16.70 -4.03 -6.19
CA ARG A 271 -17.53 -4.53 -5.08
C ARG A 271 -16.75 -5.16 -3.92
N ASP A 272 -15.50 -5.56 -4.14
CA ASP A 272 -14.65 -6.17 -3.13
C ASP A 272 -14.06 -5.11 -2.20
N TYR A 273 -13.80 -3.91 -2.71
CA TYR A 273 -13.20 -2.82 -1.95
C TYR A 273 -14.12 -2.31 -0.84
N SER A 274 -13.52 -2.01 0.31
CA SER A 274 -14.19 -1.34 1.42
C SER A 274 -13.81 0.13 1.47
N GLY A 275 -14.59 0.93 2.20
CA GLY A 275 -14.21 2.31 2.53
C GLY A 275 -13.25 2.39 3.72
N LEU A 276 -12.71 1.26 4.19
CA LEU A 276 -11.98 1.14 5.45
C LEU A 276 -10.48 1.18 5.18
N GLU A 277 -9.77 2.12 5.79
CA GLU A 277 -8.35 2.36 5.52
C GLU A 277 -7.46 1.24 6.05
N GLY A 278 -7.73 0.76 7.27
CA GLY A 278 -6.89 -0.23 7.94
C GLY A 278 -6.74 -1.54 7.15
N PRO A 279 -7.85 -2.25 6.88
CA PRO A 279 -7.83 -3.48 6.09
C PRO A 279 -7.32 -3.25 4.67
N SER A 280 -7.73 -2.16 4.02
CA SER A 280 -7.34 -1.84 2.64
C SER A 280 -5.84 -1.56 2.52
N VAL A 281 -5.27 -0.74 3.41
CA VAL A 281 -3.83 -0.48 3.42
C VAL A 281 -3.04 -1.74 3.76
N SER A 282 -3.52 -2.54 4.71
CA SER A 282 -2.86 -3.79 5.10
C SER A 282 -2.75 -4.79 3.95
N GLU A 283 -3.76 -4.88 3.09
CA GLU A 283 -3.85 -5.89 2.04
C GLU A 283 -3.32 -5.38 0.68
N LEU A 284 -3.60 -4.13 0.33
CA LEU A 284 -3.32 -3.60 -1.02
C LEU A 284 -1.91 -3.02 -1.18
N TYR A 285 -1.14 -2.87 -0.10
CA TYR A 285 0.20 -2.29 -0.11
C TYR A 285 1.28 -3.24 0.39
N GLU A 286 2.48 -3.08 -0.15
CA GLU A 286 3.67 -3.78 0.30
C GLU A 286 3.92 -3.52 1.79
N SER A 287 4.20 -4.60 2.53
CA SER A 287 4.34 -4.56 3.99
C SER A 287 3.16 -3.88 4.70
N GLY A 288 1.95 -3.92 4.13
CA GLY A 288 0.77 -3.26 4.69
C GLY A 288 0.93 -1.74 4.83
N GLY A 289 1.64 -1.10 3.90
CA GLY A 289 1.91 0.35 3.91
C GLY A 289 3.05 0.79 4.83
N MET A 290 3.77 -0.15 5.46
CA MET A 290 4.86 0.14 6.40
C MET A 290 6.27 0.13 5.80
N LEU A 291 6.40 0.09 4.48
CA LEU A 291 7.73 0.09 3.87
C LEU A 291 8.42 1.44 4.10
N SER A 292 9.68 1.41 4.56
CA SER A 292 10.43 2.63 4.89
C SER A 292 11.91 2.52 4.55
N THR A 293 12.63 3.64 4.58
CA THR A 293 14.10 3.63 4.67
C THR A 293 14.56 3.06 6.01
N ARG A 294 15.80 2.56 6.08
CA ARG A 294 16.37 1.96 7.31
C ARG A 294 16.41 2.92 8.50
N ASP A 295 16.52 4.22 8.23
CA ASP A 295 16.51 5.28 9.24
C ASP A 295 15.10 5.86 9.51
N GLY A 296 14.06 5.32 8.86
CA GLY A 296 12.66 5.69 9.04
C GLY A 296 12.30 7.10 8.53
N LYS A 297 13.19 7.79 7.81
CA LYS A 297 12.94 9.16 7.34
C LYS A 297 11.95 9.24 6.18
N ILE A 298 11.88 8.20 5.36
CA ILE A 298 10.96 8.14 4.22
C ILE A 298 10.11 6.89 4.37
N MET A 299 8.79 7.09 4.37
CA MET A 299 7.80 6.03 4.19
C MET A 299 7.49 5.90 2.69
N ILE A 300 7.36 4.67 2.21
CA ILE A 300 7.15 4.36 0.81
C ILE A 300 5.87 3.54 0.68
N LEU A 301 4.91 4.03 -0.10
CA LEU A 301 3.70 3.31 -0.43
C LEU A 301 3.86 2.66 -1.81
N ALA A 302 3.87 1.32 -1.84
CA ALA A 302 3.92 0.54 -3.07
C ALA A 302 2.75 -0.45 -3.11
N GLY A 303 1.96 -0.43 -4.19
CA GLY A 303 0.84 -1.36 -4.33
C GLY A 303 1.29 -2.81 -4.48
N SER A 304 0.59 -3.73 -3.79
CA SER A 304 0.80 -5.18 -3.80
C SER A 304 -0.55 -5.89 -3.99
N THR A 305 -1.15 -5.69 -5.16
CA THR A 305 -2.44 -6.25 -5.59
C THR A 305 -2.40 -6.42 -7.11
N VAL A 306 -3.32 -7.17 -7.71
CA VAL A 306 -3.45 -7.21 -9.17
C VAL A 306 -3.71 -5.80 -9.70
N GLY A 307 -2.87 -5.39 -10.65
CA GLY A 307 -2.78 -4.02 -11.17
C GLY A 307 -1.76 -3.11 -10.45
N GLY A 308 -1.18 -3.59 -9.35
CA GLY A 308 -0.09 -2.96 -8.60
C GLY A 308 -0.42 -1.55 -8.13
N GLY A 309 0.56 -0.63 -8.27
CA GLY A 309 0.36 0.77 -7.91
C GLY A 309 -0.74 1.49 -8.71
N SER A 310 -1.11 0.99 -9.90
CA SER A 310 -2.17 1.62 -10.69
C SER A 310 -3.54 1.45 -10.05
N SER A 311 -3.78 0.38 -9.30
CA SER A 311 -5.04 0.12 -8.58
C SER A 311 -5.20 1.04 -7.37
N VAL A 312 -4.10 1.48 -6.74
CA VAL A 312 -4.10 2.21 -5.45
C VAL A 312 -3.46 3.61 -5.48
N ASN A 313 -3.03 4.13 -6.63
CA ASN A 313 -2.58 5.53 -6.74
C ASN A 313 -3.75 6.54 -6.69
N TRP A 314 -3.43 7.83 -6.79
CA TRP A 314 -4.39 8.94 -6.77
C TRP A 314 -4.87 9.39 -8.17
N SER A 315 -4.86 8.48 -9.14
CA SER A 315 -5.36 8.68 -10.52
C SER A 315 -4.62 9.71 -11.40
N ALA A 316 -3.68 10.47 -10.86
CA ALA A 316 -2.91 11.46 -11.61
C ALA A 316 -2.09 10.83 -12.77
N CYS A 317 -2.22 11.40 -13.97
CA CYS A 317 -1.64 10.92 -15.23
C CYS A 317 -0.81 12.02 -15.89
N ILE A 318 0.32 12.36 -15.28
CA ILE A 318 1.20 13.44 -15.75
C ILE A 318 2.12 12.89 -16.85
N ARG A 319 2.10 13.51 -18.03
CA ARG A 319 3.03 13.19 -19.12
C ARG A 319 4.46 13.57 -18.73
N THR A 320 5.43 12.79 -19.20
CA THR A 320 6.85 13.11 -19.00
C THR A 320 7.16 14.50 -19.58
N PRO A 321 7.66 15.45 -18.77
CA PRO A 321 7.96 16.79 -19.26
C PRO A 321 9.07 16.80 -20.33
N ASP A 322 8.99 17.70 -21.32
CA ASP A 322 9.94 17.75 -22.42
C ASP A 322 11.40 17.96 -21.98
N HIS A 323 11.63 18.72 -20.90
CA HIS A 323 12.98 18.92 -20.37
C HIS A 323 13.58 17.63 -19.80
N ILE A 324 12.75 16.74 -19.24
CA ILE A 324 13.18 15.41 -18.76
C ILE A 324 13.46 14.50 -19.95
N LEU A 325 12.62 14.53 -21.00
CA LEU A 325 12.87 13.77 -22.23
C LEU A 325 14.19 14.18 -22.88
N ARG A 326 14.46 15.49 -22.95
CA ARG A 326 15.74 16.03 -23.44
C ARG A 326 16.89 15.62 -22.54
N GLU A 327 16.73 15.65 -21.22
CA GLU A 327 17.76 15.16 -20.29
C GLU A 327 18.11 13.70 -20.58
N TRP A 328 17.13 12.81 -20.64
CA TRP A 328 17.35 11.40 -20.89
C TRP A 328 17.96 11.11 -22.27
N SER A 329 17.49 11.83 -23.31
CA SER A 329 17.99 11.67 -24.67
C SER A 329 19.41 12.22 -24.85
N HIS A 330 19.64 13.49 -24.52
CA HIS A 330 20.90 14.18 -24.82
C HIS A 330 21.97 13.97 -23.76
N LYS A 331 21.63 14.10 -22.47
CA LYS A 331 22.59 14.00 -21.36
C LYS A 331 22.87 12.55 -21.00
N ASN A 332 21.84 11.71 -20.90
CA ASN A 332 22.00 10.28 -20.59
C ASN A 332 22.19 9.39 -21.82
N LYS A 333 22.14 9.96 -23.04
CA LYS A 333 22.39 9.28 -24.32
C LYS A 333 21.41 8.13 -24.63
N ILE A 334 20.17 8.24 -24.15
CA ILE A 334 19.10 7.28 -24.42
C ILE A 334 18.15 7.90 -25.46
N THR A 335 18.59 7.88 -26.72
CA THR A 335 17.94 8.60 -27.83
C THR A 335 16.48 8.22 -28.07
N PHE A 336 16.06 7.02 -27.64
CA PHE A 336 14.68 6.54 -27.72
C PHE A 336 13.66 7.54 -27.14
N PHE A 337 14.00 8.28 -26.08
CA PHE A 337 13.06 9.21 -25.44
C PHE A 337 12.77 10.47 -26.24
N ASP A 338 13.52 10.75 -27.32
CA ASP A 338 13.25 11.87 -28.22
C ASP A 338 12.52 11.45 -29.51
N THR A 339 12.28 10.14 -29.69
CA THR A 339 11.68 9.64 -30.93
C THR A 339 10.17 9.79 -30.97
N CYS A 340 9.59 9.73 -32.18
CA CYS A 340 8.15 9.76 -32.37
C CYS A 340 7.47 8.51 -31.79
N GLU A 341 8.18 7.38 -31.74
CA GLU A 341 7.69 6.11 -31.19
C GLU A 341 7.41 6.24 -29.69
N TYR A 342 8.28 6.89 -28.91
CA TYR A 342 8.01 7.11 -27.48
C TYR A 342 6.80 8.02 -27.26
N ARG A 343 6.68 9.10 -28.04
CA ARG A 343 5.54 10.03 -27.96
C ARG A 343 4.22 9.32 -28.29
N SER A 344 4.22 8.54 -29.38
CA SER A 344 3.09 7.71 -29.81
C SER A 344 2.71 6.64 -28.78
N ALA A 345 3.71 6.00 -28.13
CA ALA A 345 3.45 5.06 -27.05
C ALA A 345 2.78 5.73 -25.85
N MET A 346 3.22 6.94 -25.49
CA MET A 346 2.59 7.73 -24.41
C MET A 346 1.15 8.14 -24.77
N ASP A 347 0.89 8.53 -26.02
CA ASP A 347 -0.46 8.83 -26.50
C ASP A 347 -1.37 7.61 -26.42
N ARG A 348 -0.89 6.44 -26.89
CA ARG A 348 -1.64 5.18 -26.80
C ARG A 348 -1.97 4.79 -25.37
N VAL A 349 -1.03 4.98 -24.44
CA VAL A 349 -1.27 4.70 -23.01
C VAL A 349 -2.32 5.66 -22.46
N CYS A 350 -2.20 6.97 -22.71
CA CYS A 350 -3.16 7.97 -22.27
C CYS A 350 -4.57 7.70 -22.82
N GLU A 351 -4.68 7.34 -24.09
CA GLU A 351 -5.93 6.96 -24.76
C GLU A 351 -6.55 5.73 -24.08
N ARG A 352 -5.78 4.64 -23.92
CA ARG A 352 -6.29 3.36 -23.40
C ARG A 352 -6.78 3.45 -21.96
N ILE A 353 -6.11 4.26 -21.13
CA ILE A 353 -6.52 4.50 -19.74
C ILE A 353 -7.51 5.67 -19.62
N GLY A 354 -7.92 6.28 -20.74
CA GLY A 354 -8.94 7.31 -20.79
C GLY A 354 -8.59 8.56 -19.99
N VAL A 355 -7.36 9.08 -20.14
CA VAL A 355 -6.91 10.29 -19.45
C VAL A 355 -7.79 11.48 -19.84
N THR A 356 -8.26 12.22 -18.84
CA THR A 356 -9.01 13.46 -19.02
C THR A 356 -8.57 14.52 -18.01
N GLU A 357 -8.60 15.78 -18.43
CA GLU A 357 -8.40 16.95 -17.55
C GLU A 357 -9.73 17.50 -17.01
N ASN A 358 -10.86 16.98 -17.49
CA ASN A 358 -12.18 17.44 -17.07
C ASN A 358 -12.45 17.01 -15.62
N CYS A 359 -12.97 17.95 -14.84
CA CYS A 359 -13.41 17.72 -13.46
C CYS A 359 -14.69 18.50 -13.24
N THR A 360 -15.80 17.79 -13.03
CA THR A 360 -17.12 18.42 -12.80
C THR A 360 -17.20 19.05 -11.42
N GLU A 361 -16.63 18.39 -10.42
CA GLU A 361 -16.61 18.83 -9.04
C GLU A 361 -15.22 18.62 -8.42
N GLU A 362 -14.64 19.67 -7.86
CA GLU A 362 -13.39 19.61 -7.09
C GLU A 362 -13.69 19.42 -5.61
N GLY A 363 -12.95 18.57 -4.89
CA GLY A 363 -13.09 18.44 -3.43
C GLY A 363 -12.63 19.70 -2.68
N PHE A 364 -13.05 19.84 -1.42
CA PHE A 364 -12.78 21.01 -0.56
C PHE A 364 -11.31 21.45 -0.58
N ASN A 365 -10.37 20.52 -0.33
CA ASN A 365 -8.94 20.84 -0.29
C ASN A 365 -8.40 21.40 -1.61
N ASN A 366 -8.90 20.91 -2.75
CA ASN A 366 -8.45 21.38 -4.07
C ASN A 366 -9.00 22.78 -4.37
N ARG A 367 -10.24 23.09 -3.98
CA ARG A 367 -10.81 24.44 -4.09
C ARG A 367 -10.06 25.45 -3.23
N VAL A 368 -9.74 25.06 -1.99
CA VAL A 368 -8.91 25.87 -1.07
C VAL A 368 -7.55 26.18 -1.69
N LEU A 369 -6.86 25.16 -2.22
CA LEU A 369 -5.57 25.33 -2.88
C LEU A 369 -5.69 26.26 -4.09
N ARG A 370 -6.68 26.02 -4.96
CA ARG A 370 -6.94 26.82 -6.14
C ARG A 370 -7.16 28.29 -5.79
N ARG A 371 -8.04 28.57 -4.83
CA ARG A 371 -8.34 29.92 -4.35
C ARG A 371 -7.09 30.61 -3.78
N GLY A 372 -6.30 29.88 -2.99
CA GLY A 372 -5.04 30.38 -2.46
C GLY A 372 -4.06 30.78 -3.57
N CYS A 373 -3.91 29.94 -4.60
CA CYS A 373 -3.08 30.26 -5.75
C CYS A 373 -3.61 31.44 -6.57
N GLU A 374 -4.93 31.51 -6.82
CA GLU A 374 -5.56 32.62 -7.54
C GLU A 374 -5.34 33.96 -6.83
N ASN A 375 -5.49 34.00 -5.50
CA ASN A 375 -5.24 35.19 -4.69
C ASN A 375 -3.77 35.64 -4.74
N LEU A 376 -2.84 34.72 -4.98
CA LEU A 376 -1.41 34.99 -5.14
C LEU A 376 -1.01 35.29 -6.60
N GLY A 377 -1.95 35.26 -7.55
CA GLY A 377 -1.66 35.40 -8.97
C GLY A 377 -0.88 34.22 -9.57
N VAL A 378 -0.96 33.05 -8.94
CA VAL A 378 -0.27 31.82 -9.37
C VAL A 378 -1.23 30.98 -10.21
N LYS A 379 -0.81 30.62 -11.44
CA LYS A 379 -1.61 29.78 -12.34
C LYS A 379 -1.82 28.38 -11.78
N VAL A 380 -3.07 27.91 -11.78
CA VAL A 380 -3.44 26.53 -11.40
C VAL A 380 -4.01 25.81 -12.62
N ASP A 381 -3.43 24.66 -12.94
CA ASP A 381 -3.88 23.79 -14.01
C ASP A 381 -4.66 22.59 -13.43
N PRO A 382 -5.62 22.01 -14.17
CA PRO A 382 -6.26 20.75 -13.80
C PRO A 382 -5.25 19.60 -13.91
N VAL A 383 -5.32 18.63 -12.98
CA VAL A 383 -4.50 17.41 -13.06
C VAL A 383 -5.17 16.42 -14.02
N PRO A 384 -4.48 15.92 -15.06
CA PRO A 384 -5.00 14.85 -15.90
C PRO A 384 -5.19 13.58 -15.08
N ARG A 385 -6.35 12.91 -15.22
CA ARG A 385 -6.73 11.72 -14.43
C ARG A 385 -7.24 10.59 -15.31
N ASN A 386 -7.05 9.34 -14.88
CA ASN A 386 -7.64 8.14 -15.51
C ASN A 386 -8.96 7.70 -14.85
N THR A 387 -9.74 8.66 -14.37
CA THR A 387 -11.11 8.49 -13.85
C THR A 387 -12.06 9.36 -14.68
N SER A 388 -13.35 9.07 -14.68
CA SER A 388 -14.36 9.93 -15.29
C SER A 388 -14.37 11.36 -14.71
N ALA A 389 -14.94 12.30 -15.46
CA ALA A 389 -15.02 13.70 -15.06
C ALA A 389 -15.89 13.93 -13.80
N ASN A 390 -16.85 13.03 -13.52
CA ASN A 390 -17.73 13.02 -12.35
C ASN A 390 -17.27 12.10 -11.22
N HIS A 391 -16.01 11.63 -11.27
CA HIS A 391 -15.45 10.83 -10.20
C HIS A 391 -15.22 11.64 -8.91
N TYR A 392 -15.91 11.28 -7.83
CA TYR A 392 -15.89 11.98 -6.54
C TYR A 392 -16.01 10.96 -5.40
N CYS A 393 -14.89 10.36 -4.92
CA CYS A 393 -14.98 9.30 -3.90
C CYS A 393 -13.96 9.38 -2.74
N GLY A 394 -12.93 10.23 -2.79
CA GLY A 394 -11.93 10.39 -1.71
C GLY A 394 -11.01 9.20 -1.43
N SER A 395 -11.38 7.99 -1.89
CA SER A 395 -10.85 6.72 -1.40
C SER A 395 -10.05 5.92 -2.44
N CYS A 396 -9.62 6.54 -3.55
CA CYS A 396 -8.96 5.80 -4.65
C CYS A 396 -7.69 5.05 -4.21
N CYS A 397 -7.05 5.48 -3.11
CA CYS A 397 -5.92 4.79 -2.52
C CYS A 397 -6.26 3.49 -1.78
N TYR A 398 -7.52 3.26 -1.49
CA TYR A 398 -8.02 2.04 -0.83
C TYR A 398 -8.73 1.10 -1.83
N GLY A 399 -8.56 1.38 -3.13
CA GLY A 399 -9.30 0.75 -4.21
C GLY A 399 -10.56 1.54 -4.59
N CYS A 400 -10.84 1.59 -5.89
CA CYS A 400 -11.94 2.38 -6.42
C CYS A 400 -13.27 1.60 -6.30
N ARG A 401 -14.05 1.88 -5.25
CA ARG A 401 -15.37 1.26 -5.03
C ARG A 401 -16.37 1.52 -6.16
N ARG A 402 -16.25 2.65 -6.86
CA ARG A 402 -17.07 2.99 -8.03
C ARG A 402 -16.67 2.23 -9.31
N GLY A 403 -15.50 1.58 -9.33
CA GLY A 403 -14.99 0.87 -10.53
C GLY A 403 -14.64 1.78 -11.71
N ASP A 404 -14.52 3.09 -11.49
CA ASP A 404 -14.34 4.08 -12.55
C ASP A 404 -12.86 4.38 -12.86
N LYS A 405 -11.96 4.12 -11.89
CA LYS A 405 -10.53 4.34 -12.05
C LYS A 405 -9.92 3.28 -12.97
N LYS A 406 -9.42 3.71 -14.13
CA LYS A 406 -8.90 2.86 -15.20
C LYS A 406 -7.45 2.42 -14.95
N GLY A 407 -7.24 1.64 -13.90
CA GLY A 407 -5.98 0.92 -13.62
C GLY A 407 -5.70 -0.20 -14.62
N THR A 408 -4.55 -0.86 -14.53
CA THR A 408 -4.22 -1.97 -15.46
C THR A 408 -5.16 -3.15 -15.30
N ASP A 409 -5.73 -3.36 -14.12
CA ASP A 409 -6.76 -4.34 -13.78
C ASP A 409 -8.09 -4.17 -14.53
N LEU A 410 -8.41 -2.94 -14.97
CA LEU A 410 -9.58 -2.63 -15.79
C LEU A 410 -9.25 -2.27 -17.25
N THR A 411 -7.96 -2.28 -17.60
CA THR A 411 -7.48 -1.89 -18.93
C THR A 411 -6.61 -2.96 -19.55
N TRP A 412 -5.29 -2.82 -19.46
CA TRP A 412 -4.33 -3.65 -20.17
C TRP A 412 -4.36 -5.12 -19.75
N LEU A 413 -4.62 -5.46 -18.49
CA LEU A 413 -4.76 -6.86 -18.08
C LEU A 413 -6.04 -7.49 -18.65
N VAL A 414 -7.11 -6.70 -18.83
CA VAL A 414 -8.32 -7.17 -19.53
C VAL A 414 -7.97 -7.51 -20.96
N ASP A 415 -7.28 -6.60 -21.67
CA ASP A 415 -6.82 -6.85 -23.05
C ASP A 415 -5.93 -8.11 -23.12
N ALA A 416 -5.04 -8.31 -22.14
CA ALA A 416 -4.18 -9.49 -22.08
C ALA A 416 -4.99 -10.78 -21.94
N VAL A 417 -5.93 -10.81 -20.99
CA VAL A 417 -6.80 -11.97 -20.72
C VAL A 417 -7.72 -12.27 -21.91
N GLU A 418 -8.27 -11.25 -22.56
CA GLU A 418 -9.08 -11.40 -23.78
C GLU A 418 -8.28 -12.02 -24.94
N ASN A 419 -6.96 -11.82 -24.94
CA ASN A 419 -6.03 -12.44 -25.89
C ASN A 419 -5.35 -13.71 -25.33
N GLY A 420 -5.93 -14.34 -24.31
CA GLY A 420 -5.53 -15.66 -23.81
C GLY A 420 -4.36 -15.66 -22.81
N ALA A 421 -3.96 -14.51 -22.27
CA ALA A 421 -3.02 -14.47 -21.16
C ALA A 421 -3.64 -15.06 -19.89
N VAL A 422 -2.80 -15.71 -19.08
CA VAL A 422 -3.19 -16.25 -17.77
C VAL A 422 -2.47 -15.49 -16.67
N ILE A 423 -3.18 -15.14 -15.61
CA ILE A 423 -2.64 -14.37 -14.48
C ILE A 423 -2.73 -15.23 -13.22
N LEU A 424 -1.63 -15.38 -12.49
CA LEU A 424 -1.57 -16.02 -11.18
C LEU A 424 -1.45 -14.95 -10.10
N SER A 425 -2.51 -14.69 -9.33
CA SER A 425 -2.46 -13.83 -8.15
C SER A 425 -2.15 -14.65 -6.91
N GLY A 426 -1.55 -14.05 -5.88
CA GLY A 426 -1.02 -14.78 -4.72
C GLY A 426 0.24 -15.60 -5.03
N CYS A 427 0.94 -15.30 -6.12
CA CYS A 427 2.11 -16.00 -6.60
C CYS A 427 3.35 -15.09 -6.64
N LYS A 428 4.31 -15.37 -5.77
CA LYS A 428 5.54 -14.59 -5.63
C LYS A 428 6.68 -15.20 -6.43
N ALA A 429 7.28 -14.44 -7.35
CA ALA A 429 8.54 -14.82 -7.97
C ALA A 429 9.70 -14.76 -6.96
N GLU A 430 10.52 -15.80 -6.93
CA GLU A 430 11.64 -15.95 -5.99
C GLU A 430 12.98 -15.68 -6.69
N LYS A 431 13.15 -16.18 -7.92
CA LYS A 431 14.35 -15.96 -8.75
C LYS A 431 14.14 -16.33 -10.21
N PHE A 432 14.86 -15.69 -11.12
CA PHE A 432 14.99 -16.13 -12.50
C PHE A 432 15.92 -17.35 -12.61
N ILE A 433 15.63 -18.19 -13.59
CA ILE A 433 16.44 -19.36 -13.94
C ILE A 433 17.39 -18.92 -15.05
N LEU A 434 18.69 -19.02 -14.81
CA LEU A 434 19.74 -18.67 -15.76
C LEU A 434 20.50 -19.95 -16.14
N ASN A 435 20.71 -20.18 -17.43
CA ASN A 435 21.62 -21.22 -17.89
C ASN A 435 23.08 -20.73 -17.74
N ASP A 436 23.97 -21.62 -17.35
CA ASP A 436 25.41 -21.35 -17.18
C ASP A 436 26.24 -21.54 -18.47
N GLU A 437 25.59 -21.52 -19.63
CA GLU A 437 26.28 -21.60 -20.92
C GLU A 437 27.12 -20.34 -21.16
N LYS A 438 28.44 -20.52 -21.32
CA LYS A 438 29.37 -19.45 -21.70
C LYS A 438 29.27 -19.20 -23.21
N PRO A 439 29.37 -17.94 -23.71
CA PRO A 439 29.81 -16.74 -22.99
C PRO A 439 28.69 -15.88 -22.39
N ARG A 440 27.41 -16.24 -22.55
CA ARG A 440 26.27 -15.42 -22.09
C ARG A 440 25.24 -16.25 -21.34
N LYS A 441 25.01 -15.91 -20.07
CA LYS A 441 23.90 -16.47 -19.29
C LYS A 441 22.57 -16.13 -19.96
N LYS A 442 21.82 -17.16 -20.34
CA LYS A 442 20.46 -17.01 -20.90
C LYS A 442 19.42 -17.22 -19.81
N CYS A 443 18.47 -16.31 -19.67
CA CYS A 443 17.30 -16.55 -18.83
C CYS A 443 16.36 -17.54 -19.53
N VAL A 444 15.99 -18.61 -18.83
CA VAL A 444 15.12 -19.68 -19.35
C VAL A 444 13.80 -19.80 -18.60
N GLY A 445 13.55 -18.90 -17.65
CA GLY A 445 12.34 -18.96 -16.84
C GLY A 445 12.44 -18.27 -15.50
N VAL A 446 11.50 -18.60 -14.61
CA VAL A 446 11.37 -18.08 -13.26
C VAL A 446 10.92 -19.18 -12.30
N ILE A 447 11.49 -19.19 -11.10
CA ILE A 447 10.97 -19.94 -9.96
C ILE A 447 10.08 -19.00 -9.18
N ALA A 448 8.85 -19.43 -8.93
CA ALA A 448 7.88 -18.74 -8.12
C ALA A 448 7.32 -19.67 -7.05
N SER A 449 6.67 -19.10 -6.06
CA SER A 449 5.97 -19.83 -5.03
C SER A 449 4.58 -19.25 -4.78
N THR A 450 3.67 -20.11 -4.38
CA THR A 450 2.34 -19.73 -3.93
C THR A 450 1.99 -20.47 -2.67
N GLU A 451 1.23 -19.84 -1.80
CA GLU A 451 0.64 -20.48 -0.63
C GLU A 451 -0.80 -20.86 -0.98
N ILE A 452 -1.17 -22.12 -0.72
CA ILE A 452 -2.50 -22.65 -1.04
C ILE A 452 -3.23 -23.17 0.20
N GLY A 453 -4.54 -22.96 0.23
CA GLY A 453 -5.43 -23.52 1.24
C GLY A 453 -5.23 -22.98 2.66
N LYS A 454 -6.10 -23.44 3.58
CA LYS A 454 -6.15 -22.97 4.99
C LYS A 454 -4.95 -23.39 5.84
N ASN A 455 -4.27 -24.48 5.47
CA ASN A 455 -3.06 -24.96 6.16
C ASN A 455 -1.76 -24.35 5.59
N VAL A 456 -1.86 -23.36 4.68
CA VAL A 456 -0.74 -22.63 4.08
C VAL A 456 0.33 -23.60 3.56
N MET A 457 -0.04 -24.44 2.60
CA MET A 457 0.96 -25.27 1.92
C MET A 457 1.66 -24.44 0.86
N LYS A 458 3.00 -24.36 0.94
CA LYS A 458 3.81 -23.68 -0.07
C LYS A 458 4.00 -24.62 -1.27
N ILE A 459 3.52 -24.19 -2.44
CA ILE A 459 3.76 -24.84 -3.73
C ILE A 459 4.86 -24.06 -4.46
N LYS A 460 5.78 -24.80 -5.08
CA LYS A 460 6.81 -24.25 -5.95
C LYS A 460 6.39 -24.37 -7.41
N LEU A 461 6.53 -23.29 -8.17
CA LEU A 461 6.28 -23.25 -9.61
C LEU A 461 7.61 -23.00 -10.33
N ILE A 462 8.00 -23.91 -11.21
CA ILE A 462 9.16 -23.80 -12.09
C ILE A 462 8.61 -23.46 -13.47
N ILE A 463 8.66 -22.19 -13.85
CA ILE A 463 8.07 -21.70 -15.10
C ILE A 463 9.18 -21.56 -16.11
N GLU A 464 9.14 -22.37 -17.16
CA GLU A 464 10.03 -22.31 -18.32
C GLU A 464 9.40 -21.38 -19.37
N ALA A 465 10.17 -20.40 -19.84
CA ALA A 465 9.71 -19.39 -20.78
C ALA A 465 10.80 -19.04 -21.80
N LYS A 466 10.38 -18.67 -23.03
CA LYS A 466 11.32 -18.22 -24.07
C LYS A 466 11.83 -16.81 -23.78
N ALA A 467 10.99 -15.97 -23.19
CA ALA A 467 11.33 -14.65 -22.68
C ALA A 467 10.74 -14.42 -21.29
N THR A 468 11.44 -13.63 -20.49
CA THR A 468 11.02 -13.27 -19.14
C THR A 468 11.08 -11.76 -18.96
N ILE A 469 10.02 -11.17 -18.45
CA ILE A 469 9.91 -9.72 -18.22
C ILE A 469 9.85 -9.47 -16.72
N SER A 470 10.80 -8.69 -16.20
CA SER A 470 10.75 -8.21 -14.83
C SER A 470 10.01 -6.87 -14.77
N ALA A 471 8.82 -6.87 -14.17
CA ALA A 471 7.93 -5.71 -14.03
C ALA A 471 7.47 -5.54 -12.57
N CYS A 472 8.32 -5.87 -11.59
CA CYS A 472 8.01 -5.87 -10.17
C CYS A 472 8.02 -4.47 -9.53
N GLY A 473 8.16 -3.41 -10.33
CA GLY A 473 8.39 -2.04 -9.85
C GLY A 473 9.83 -1.78 -9.36
N ALA A 474 10.14 -0.51 -9.07
CA ALA A 474 11.49 -0.08 -8.73
C ALA A 474 12.05 -0.71 -7.43
N LEU A 475 11.17 -1.09 -6.50
CA LEU A 475 11.55 -1.61 -5.18
C LEU A 475 11.77 -3.13 -5.20
N SER A 476 10.94 -3.88 -5.93
CA SER A 476 11.00 -5.35 -5.91
C SER A 476 11.75 -5.96 -7.11
N THR A 477 11.98 -5.20 -8.19
CA THR A 477 12.79 -5.67 -9.33
C THR A 477 14.24 -5.94 -8.93
N PRO A 478 14.97 -5.04 -8.23
CA PRO A 478 16.37 -5.29 -7.89
C PRO A 478 16.57 -6.49 -6.97
N PRO A 479 15.81 -6.69 -5.87
CA PRO A 479 15.92 -7.90 -5.05
C PRO A 479 15.72 -9.20 -5.84
N LEU A 480 14.78 -9.23 -6.79
CA LEU A 480 14.57 -10.38 -7.66
C LEU A 480 15.78 -10.65 -8.57
N LEU A 481 16.38 -9.59 -9.14
CA LEU A 481 17.58 -9.74 -9.97
C LEU A 481 18.79 -10.22 -9.15
N ILE A 482 18.96 -9.72 -7.92
CA ILE A 482 20.01 -10.13 -6.99
C ILE A 482 19.83 -11.60 -6.58
N SER A 483 18.61 -12.01 -6.20
CA SER A 483 18.32 -13.41 -5.83
C SER A 483 18.49 -14.38 -7.00
N SER A 484 18.46 -13.87 -8.25
CA SER A 484 18.75 -14.61 -9.47
C SER A 484 20.24 -14.77 -9.77
N GLY A 485 21.12 -14.19 -8.95
CA GLY A 485 22.58 -14.27 -9.12
C GLY A 485 23.15 -13.31 -10.17
N LEU A 486 22.42 -12.24 -10.52
CA LEU A 486 22.95 -11.17 -11.37
C LEU A 486 23.83 -10.22 -10.56
N THR A 487 24.99 -9.87 -11.11
CA THR A 487 26.06 -9.16 -10.40
C THR A 487 26.38 -7.77 -10.97
N ASN A 488 25.53 -7.24 -11.86
CA ASN A 488 25.74 -5.88 -12.39
C ASN A 488 25.66 -4.86 -11.25
N LYS A 489 26.71 -4.06 -11.09
CA LYS A 489 26.86 -3.07 -10.01
C LYS A 489 25.76 -2.00 -9.95
N ASN A 490 24.97 -1.82 -11.01
CA ASN A 490 23.88 -0.85 -11.04
C ASN A 490 22.56 -1.41 -10.50
N ILE A 491 22.47 -2.73 -10.25
CA ILE A 491 21.25 -3.35 -9.72
C ILE A 491 21.05 -2.90 -8.27
N GLY A 492 19.95 -2.19 -8.02
CA GLY A 492 19.61 -1.66 -6.69
C GLY A 492 20.13 -0.26 -6.42
N GLU A 493 20.94 0.28 -7.35
CA GLU A 493 21.46 1.65 -7.27
C GLU A 493 20.52 2.66 -7.94
N ASN A 494 20.77 3.95 -7.69
CA ASN A 494 20.08 5.07 -8.33
C ASN A 494 18.56 5.11 -8.08
N LEU A 495 18.10 4.72 -6.89
CA LEU A 495 16.71 4.89 -6.51
C LEU A 495 16.35 6.38 -6.47
N HIS A 496 15.40 6.79 -7.30
CA HIS A 496 14.84 8.13 -7.29
C HIS A 496 13.44 8.08 -6.68
N LEU A 497 13.20 8.99 -5.73
CA LEU A 497 11.91 9.17 -5.08
C LEU A 497 11.47 10.62 -5.28
N HIS A 498 10.17 10.88 -5.19
CA HIS A 498 9.63 12.22 -5.02
C HIS A 498 9.18 12.37 -3.57
N PRO A 499 10.01 12.92 -2.66
CA PRO A 499 9.59 13.16 -1.28
C PRO A 499 8.40 14.12 -1.26
N VAL A 500 7.29 13.65 -0.70
CA VAL A 500 6.06 14.45 -0.57
C VAL A 500 6.06 15.10 0.81
N SER A 501 5.93 16.42 0.84
CA SER A 501 5.70 17.19 2.07
C SER A 501 4.25 17.62 2.14
N PHE A 502 3.60 17.39 3.28
CA PHE A 502 2.23 17.80 3.52
C PHE A 502 2.21 19.14 4.27
N VAL A 503 1.31 20.03 3.85
CA VAL A 503 0.97 21.25 4.58
C VAL A 503 -0.46 21.09 5.06
N TRP A 504 -0.68 21.35 6.35
CA TRP A 504 -1.99 21.24 6.99
C TRP A 504 -2.44 22.63 7.41
N GLY A 505 -3.72 22.95 7.16
CA GLY A 505 -4.36 24.19 7.59
C GLY A 505 -5.66 23.87 8.31
N TYR A 506 -5.98 24.67 9.33
CA TYR A 506 -7.28 24.62 9.98
C TYR A 506 -8.23 25.59 9.30
N PHE A 507 -9.39 25.09 8.86
CA PHE A 507 -10.44 25.88 8.23
C PHE A 507 -11.69 25.78 9.12
N PRO A 508 -12.11 26.88 9.77
CA PRO A 508 -13.28 26.85 10.64
C PRO A 508 -14.56 26.63 9.83
N GLU A 509 -15.49 25.88 10.39
CA GLU A 509 -16.79 25.54 9.77
C GLU A 509 -17.65 26.79 9.45
N SER A 510 -17.32 27.95 10.04
CA SER A 510 -17.99 29.23 9.81
C SER A 510 -17.58 29.95 8.50
N SER A 511 -16.67 29.38 7.71
CA SER A 511 -16.24 29.96 6.43
C SER A 511 -17.30 29.74 5.33
N ALA A 512 -18.26 30.68 5.22
CA ALA A 512 -19.38 30.60 4.27
C ALA A 512 -18.98 30.50 2.78
N GLU A 513 -17.75 30.87 2.40
CA GLU A 513 -17.31 30.85 1.00
C GLU A 513 -16.81 29.48 0.53
N LEU A 514 -16.44 28.56 1.44
CA LEU A 514 -15.88 27.26 1.12
C LEU A 514 -16.43 26.21 2.08
N GLU A 515 -17.48 25.51 1.65
CA GLU A 515 -18.08 24.39 2.38
C GLU A 515 -17.49 23.05 1.93
N GLY A 516 -17.64 21.99 2.74
CA GLY A 516 -17.26 20.62 2.40
C GLY A 516 -16.25 20.00 3.36
N LYS A 517 -16.08 18.68 3.30
CA LYS A 517 -15.16 17.95 4.18
C LYS A 517 -13.82 17.68 3.49
N SER A 518 -12.74 17.73 4.27
CA SER A 518 -11.37 17.54 3.76
C SER A 518 -11.05 16.12 3.30
N PHE A 519 -11.90 15.14 3.60
CA PHE A 519 -11.73 13.73 3.22
C PHE A 519 -12.68 13.28 2.10
N GLU A 520 -13.53 14.18 1.59
CA GLU A 520 -14.47 13.91 0.50
C GLU A 520 -13.92 14.44 -0.84
N GLY A 521 -14.33 13.80 -1.94
CA GLY A 521 -14.03 14.24 -3.30
C GLY A 521 -12.72 13.75 -3.91
N GLY A 522 -12.39 14.24 -5.10
CA GLY A 522 -11.16 13.82 -5.80
C GLY A 522 -9.90 14.19 -5.01
N ILE A 523 -8.98 13.23 -4.82
CA ILE A 523 -7.76 13.42 -4.02
C ILE A 523 -6.87 14.52 -4.62
N ILE A 524 -6.55 14.42 -5.91
CA ILE A 524 -5.74 15.40 -6.65
C ILE A 524 -6.50 15.81 -7.90
N THR A 525 -6.93 17.07 -7.97
CA THR A 525 -7.61 17.65 -9.14
C THR A 525 -6.97 18.95 -9.62
N SER A 526 -6.16 19.59 -8.78
CA SER A 526 -5.46 20.84 -9.08
C SER A 526 -3.95 20.73 -8.85
N PHE A 527 -3.15 21.38 -9.70
CA PHE A 527 -1.71 21.56 -9.46
C PHE A 527 -1.15 22.83 -10.10
N HIS A 528 -0.01 23.28 -9.59
CA HIS A 528 0.78 24.35 -10.19
C HIS A 528 2.06 23.77 -10.79
N LYS A 529 2.31 24.05 -12.07
CA LYS A 529 3.61 23.80 -12.70
C LYS A 529 4.50 25.02 -12.49
N LYS A 530 5.60 24.86 -11.75
CA LYS A 530 6.64 25.88 -11.72
C LYS A 530 7.18 26.06 -13.15
N PRO A 531 7.25 27.29 -13.69
CA PRO A 531 7.87 27.52 -14.98
C PRO A 531 9.31 27.02 -14.90
N THR A 532 9.68 26.09 -15.79
CA THR A 532 11.09 25.79 -16.00
C THR A 532 11.70 27.04 -16.63
N SER A 533 12.60 27.71 -15.92
CA SER A 533 13.46 28.72 -16.53
C SER A 533 14.08 28.10 -17.78
N ALA A 534 13.84 28.71 -18.94
CA ALA A 534 14.52 28.30 -20.17
C ALA A 534 16.03 28.38 -19.89
N CYS A 535 16.70 27.23 -19.89
CA CYS A 535 18.17 27.19 -19.97
C CYS A 535 18.60 27.52 -21.39
#